data_AF-A0ABC9K4M6-F1
#
_entry.id   AF-A0ABC9K4M6-F1
#
_cell.length_a   1.000
_cell.length_b   1.000
_cell.length_c   1.000
_cell.angle_alpha   90.00
_cell.angle_beta   90.00
_cell.angle_gamma   90.00
#
_symmetry.space_group_name_H-M   'P 1'
#
loop_
_entity.id
_entity.type
_entity.pdbx_description
1 polymer ?
#
loop_
_entity_poly.entity_id
_entity_poly.type
_entity_poly.pdbx_seq_one_letter_code
_entity_poly.pdbx_strand_id
1 'polypeptide(L)' 'MIRNKKQDYVLAYKQPASTTYMGWEEEALPIGNGSLGAKVFGLIGAERIQFNEKSLWSGGPLPDSSDYQGGNLQDQYVF' A
#
# COMPACT_ATOMS: atom_id res chain seq x y z
N MET A 1 24.03 -4.60 34.98
CA MET A 1 23.54 -4.03 33.70
C MET A 1 22.14 -4.60 33.45
N ILE A 2 21.09 -3.77 33.50
CA ILE A 2 19.70 -4.22 33.27
C ILE A 2 19.35 -3.92 31.81
N ARG A 3 19.15 -4.95 30.99
CA ARG A 3 18.61 -4.79 29.64
C ARG A 3 17.10 -4.58 29.76
N ASN A 4 16.63 -3.36 29.50
CA ASN A 4 15.20 -3.08 29.44
C ASN A 4 14.62 -3.83 28.24
N LYS A 5 13.68 -4.75 28.47
CA LYS A 5 13.04 -5.51 27.39
C LYS A 5 12.14 -4.53 26.62
N LYS A 6 12.42 -4.30 25.35
CA LYS A 6 11.58 -3.49 24.46
C LYS A 6 10.21 -4.18 24.36
N GLN A 7 9.14 -3.48 24.72
CA GLN A 7 7.78 -3.97 24.56
C GLN A 7 7.40 -3.83 23.09
N ASP A 8 7.19 -4.96 22.40
CA ASP A 8 6.75 -4.95 21.01
C ASP A 8 5.22 -4.89 20.97
N TYR A 9 4.68 -3.82 20.40
CA TYR A 9 3.25 -3.68 20.14
C TYR A 9 2.91 -4.39 18.83
N VAL A 10 2.09 -5.43 18.91
CA VAL A 10 1.76 -6.30 17.78
C VAL A 10 0.25 -6.42 17.64
N LEU A 11 -0.24 -6.23 16.42
CA LEU A 11 -1.59 -6.61 16.00
C LEU A 11 -1.52 -7.99 15.36
N ALA A 12 -2.22 -8.96 15.93
CA ALA A 12 -2.22 -10.35 15.46
C ALA A 12 -3.65 -10.92 15.46
N TYR A 13 -3.99 -11.64 14.38
CA TYR A 13 -5.33 -12.16 14.13
C TYR A 13 -5.25 -13.64 13.79
N LYS A 14 -6.30 -14.39 14.14
CA LYS A 14 -6.36 -15.85 13.95
C LYS A 14 -6.95 -16.29 12.62
N GLN A 15 -7.39 -15.34 11.80
CA GLN A 15 -8.00 -15.59 10.51
C GLN A 15 -7.60 -14.50 9.50
N PRO A 16 -7.60 -14.82 8.20
CA PRO A 16 -7.36 -13.82 7.15
C PRO A 16 -8.44 -12.73 7.12
N ALA A 17 -8.10 -11.60 6.53
CA ALA A 17 -9.05 -10.54 6.22
C ALA A 17 -10.02 -10.97 5.11
N SER A 18 -11.27 -10.53 5.22
CA SER A 18 -12.28 -10.67 4.17
C SER A 18 -11.82 -9.99 2.86
N THR A 19 -12.09 -10.62 1.71
CA THR A 19 -11.66 -10.09 0.39
C THR A 19 -12.53 -8.94 -0.13
N THR A 20 -13.51 -8.49 0.64
CA THR A 20 -14.43 -7.41 0.28
C THR A 20 -13.79 -6.03 0.48
N TYR A 21 -14.48 -4.97 0.05
CA TYR A 21 -14.08 -3.60 0.33
C TYR A 21 -14.05 -3.30 1.84
N MET A 22 -15.05 -3.77 2.59
CA MET A 22 -15.08 -3.60 4.05
C MET A 22 -13.92 -4.34 4.73
N GLY A 23 -13.62 -5.57 4.28
CA GLY A 23 -12.45 -6.31 4.79
C GLY A 23 -11.13 -5.63 4.47
N TRP A 24 -11.01 -5.02 3.29
CA TRP A 24 -9.87 -4.17 2.97
C TRP A 24 -9.74 -2.99 3.93
N GLU A 25 -10.84 -2.31 4.26
CA GLU A 25 -10.82 -1.12 5.12
C GLU A 25 -10.54 -1.47 6.59
N GLU A 26 -11.25 -2.46 7.13
CA GLU A 26 -11.35 -2.76 8.56
C GLU A 26 -10.36 -3.83 9.06
N GLU A 27 -9.97 -4.80 8.20
CA GLU A 27 -9.29 -6.03 8.65
C GLU A 27 -7.86 -6.18 8.09
N ALA A 28 -7.62 -5.74 6.85
CA ALA A 28 -6.31 -5.91 6.22
C ALA A 28 -5.23 -5.00 6.83
N LEU A 29 -4.02 -5.52 7.03
CA LEU A 29 -2.99 -4.85 7.82
C LEU A 29 -2.12 -3.91 6.98
N PRO A 30 -2.03 -2.61 7.33
CA PRO A 30 -1.24 -1.65 6.59
C PRO A 30 0.25 -1.73 6.94
N ILE A 31 1.09 -1.65 5.92
CA ILE A 31 2.54 -1.47 6.01
C ILE A 31 2.98 -0.36 5.05
N GLY A 32 4.09 0.31 5.33
CA GLY A 32 4.62 1.33 4.42
C GLY A 32 5.94 1.92 4.85
N ASN A 33 6.62 2.59 3.90
CA ASN A 33 7.89 3.29 4.12
C ASN A 33 7.78 4.81 3.90
N GLY A 34 6.56 5.33 3.82
CA GLY A 34 6.27 6.74 3.56
C GLY A 34 6.25 7.14 2.08
N SER A 35 6.68 6.28 1.15
CA SER A 35 6.46 6.47 -0.30
C SER A 35 5.59 5.38 -0.90
N LEU A 36 5.88 4.13 -0.55
CA LEU A 36 5.03 2.98 -0.86
C LEU A 36 4.27 2.53 0.38
N GLY A 37 3.04 2.08 0.16
CA GLY A 37 2.20 1.45 1.15
C GLY A 37 1.59 0.15 0.61
N ALA A 38 1.19 -0.74 1.51
CA ALA A 38 0.43 -1.92 1.17
C ALA A 38 -0.53 -2.33 2.29
N LYS A 39 -1.61 -3.02 1.93
CA LYS A 39 -2.44 -3.79 2.86
C LYS A 39 -2.30 -5.29 2.59
N VAL A 40 -2.03 -6.05 3.65
CA VAL A 40 -1.84 -7.51 3.63
C VAL A 40 -3.10 -8.20 4.16
N PHE A 41 -3.66 -9.15 3.41
CA PHE A 41 -4.89 -9.85 3.79
C PHE A 41 -4.64 -11.15 4.56
N GLY A 42 -3.51 -11.83 4.34
CA GLY A 42 -3.17 -13.07 5.03
C GLY A 42 -3.89 -14.30 4.49
N LEU A 43 -4.33 -14.29 3.22
CA LEU A 43 -5.13 -15.37 2.64
C LEU A 43 -4.30 -16.66 2.49
N ILE A 44 -4.95 -17.80 2.73
CA ILE A 44 -4.31 -19.11 2.61
C ILE A 44 -4.36 -19.58 1.15
N GLY A 45 -3.22 -19.99 0.61
CA GLY A 45 -3.08 -20.53 -0.75
C GLY A 45 -2.95 -19.47 -1.86
N ALA A 46 -3.68 -18.36 -1.76
CA ALA A 46 -3.60 -17.25 -2.71
C ALA A 46 -3.67 -15.91 -1.99
N GLU A 47 -2.51 -15.36 -1.62
CA GLU A 47 -2.42 -14.07 -0.95
C GLU A 47 -2.91 -12.91 -1.84
N ARG A 48 -3.51 -11.91 -1.21
CA ARG A 48 -3.78 -10.60 -1.80
C ARG A 48 -2.99 -9.55 -1.05
N ILE A 49 -2.09 -8.88 -1.76
CA ILE A 49 -1.43 -7.66 -1.28
C ILE A 49 -1.89 -6.51 -2.17
N GLN A 50 -2.61 -5.56 -1.59
CA GLN A 50 -2.96 -4.33 -2.27
C GLN A 50 -1.85 -3.30 -2.03
N PHE A 51 -1.41 -2.58 -3.06
CA PHE A 51 -0.33 -1.60 -2.96
C PHE A 51 -0.82 -0.18 -3.27
N ASN A 52 -0.13 0.81 -2.70
CA ASN A 52 -0.28 2.23 -2.99
C ASN A 52 1.10 2.86 -3.22
N GLU A 53 1.13 3.88 -4.06
CA GLU A 53 2.26 4.80 -4.22
C GLU A 53 1.72 6.21 -3.95
N LYS A 54 2.43 6.98 -3.11
CA LYS A 54 1.92 8.25 -2.55
C LYS A 54 1.64 9.35 -3.57
N SER A 55 2.28 9.28 -4.74
CA SER A 55 2.24 10.31 -5.79
C SER A 55 1.37 9.90 -6.98
N LEU A 56 0.79 8.71 -6.95
CA LEU A 56 -0.17 8.26 -7.95
C LEU A 56 -1.52 8.96 -7.74
N TRP A 57 -1.65 10.14 -8.35
CA TRP A 57 -2.87 10.96 -8.33
C TRP A 57 -3.43 11.11 -9.74
N SER A 58 -4.77 11.14 -9.83
CA SER A 58 -5.46 11.58 -11.04
C SER A 58 -5.42 13.11 -11.16
N GLY A 59 -5.58 13.61 -12.40
CA GLY A 59 -5.54 15.04 -12.71
C GLY A 59 -4.22 15.43 -13.37
N GLY A 60 -4.04 16.72 -13.63
CA GLY A 60 -2.83 17.26 -14.25
C GLY A 60 -2.61 18.72 -13.81
N PRO A 61 -1.49 19.34 -14.21
CA PRO A 61 -1.18 20.73 -13.87
C PRO A 61 -2.22 21.72 -14.42
N LEU A 62 -2.99 21.32 -15.43
CA LEU A 62 -4.06 22.10 -16.05
C LEU A 62 -5.36 21.28 -16.07
N PRO A 63 -6.53 21.91 -15.88
CA PRO A 63 -7.80 21.27 -16.19
C PRO A 63 -7.82 20.89 -17.69
N ASP A 64 -8.24 19.66 -17.98
CA ASP A 64 -8.51 19.17 -19.35
C ASP A 64 -7.32 19.09 -20.32
N SER A 65 -6.09 19.04 -19.81
CA SER A 65 -4.91 18.76 -20.64
C SER A 65 -4.99 17.34 -21.23
N SER A 66 -5.21 17.23 -22.54
CA SER A 66 -5.25 15.95 -23.26
C SER A 66 -3.87 15.33 -23.48
N ASP A 67 -2.80 16.07 -23.21
CA ASP A 67 -1.40 15.73 -23.40
C ASP A 67 -0.67 15.41 -22.08
N TYR A 68 -1.29 15.58 -20.92
CA TYR A 68 -0.67 15.25 -19.64
C TYR A 68 -0.63 13.75 -19.40
N GLN A 69 0.59 13.19 -19.32
CA GLN A 69 0.81 11.76 -19.17
C GLN A 69 0.98 11.30 -17.71
N GLY A 70 0.42 12.03 -16.73
CA GLY A 70 0.52 11.64 -15.32
C GLY A 70 1.91 11.87 -14.71
N GLY A 71 2.76 12.69 -15.34
CA GLY A 71 4.15 12.87 -14.92
C GLY A 71 5.08 11.73 -15.34
N ASN A 72 4.61 10.78 -16.16
CA ASN A 72 5.46 9.75 -16.75
C ASN A 72 6.38 10.39 -17.80
N LEU A 73 7.69 10.26 -17.60
CA LEU A 73 8.69 10.70 -18.57
C LEU A 73 8.83 9.62 -19.66
N GLN A 74 8.50 9.96 -20.91
CA GLN A 74 8.89 9.12 -22.05
C GLN A 74 10.42 8.97 -22.05
N ASP A 75 10.90 7.75 -22.26
CA ASP A 75 12.32 7.39 -22.35
C ASP A 75 13.15 7.48 -21.05
N GLN A 76 12.53 7.59 -19.87
CA GLN A 76 13.28 7.58 -18.61
C GLN A 76 13.93 6.21 -18.31
N TYR A 77 13.33 5.14 -18.81
CA TYR A 77 13.85 3.78 -18.68
C TYR A 77 13.97 3.16 -20.06
N VAL A 78 15.20 3.06 -20.55
CA VAL A 78 15.56 2.28 -21.75
C VAL A 78 15.90 0.87 -21.27
N PHE A 79 15.19 -0.13 -21.76
CA PHE A 79 15.48 -1.54 -21.48
C PHE A 79 16.52 -2.09 -22.46
#